data_AF-A0A2A9MHC7-F1
#
_entry.id   AF-A0A2A9MHC7-F1
#
_cell.length_a   1.000
_cell.length_b   1.000
_cell.length_c   1.000
_cell.angle_alpha   90.00
_cell.angle_beta   90.00
_cell.angle_gamma   90.00
#
_symmetry.space_group_name_H-M   'P 1'
#
loop_
_entity.id
_entity.type
_entity.pdbx_description
1 polymer ?
#
loop_
_entity_poly.entity_id
_entity_poly.type
_entity_poly.pdbx_seq_one_letter_code
_entity_poly.pdbx_strand_id
1 'polypeptide(L)'
;MSPVPVISAASAAPFSFSRAAHFLTRRGRAKLITCGGSPSWRFPTHLTGRDALRRRPAFGFGDPRLVSEVWPRFLPSGGGAESDTGGPCESRNRHPSASPVPGGSHAARHAGTPTGLIHETVRGVLVLKTPAGAGATARSSRPSSPWIFSNEVASCSLQNPFETSPLKEASNPAAAASLSASSEAGDSAAAGERKVERGALVRLQDEKGNAYGIGYYNRHALISARVLTDKADEPIDQDFFLRRFRAALQNRIHLNQALSRSTPTCRYRQPAEPREHMDLFFRLVNGEADGLPGLIVDLYGDYACVQSLTRGMDMLLPVASSALRRLLDLQGILVRRDLPDRALEFPCPSPKLNSGDSERVIAPWISEPRVIYGNIPDEVTVAENGCLFPVDMRRSPETGWRFDRREFRKQVTLLSQGNHVLELFGHSSACSLTCLLLGKAKRCVVVDSSPRSMELARRGMEMNGITSDQLQIEEENAEAWLESYARRMNRTSQDPRLFDIVVLDTPTLAYRKSDLPEARATVRRLVEAAALLTAPRGYMAITNSSRHYSPGVFLADVSAACAGAGRSAVLCAEGGAGFDFPCDVRLPRSTELQWAVVELSEP
;
A
#
# COMPACT_ATOMS: atom_id res chain seq x y z
N MET A 1 -4.07 -69.78 5.89
CA MET A 1 -2.67 -70.11 6.27
C MET A 1 -2.14 -69.00 7.16
N SER A 2 -2.26 -69.16 8.47
CA SER A 2 -1.19 -68.70 9.38
C SER A 2 -0.06 -69.78 9.33
N PRO A 3 1.14 -69.63 9.93
CA PRO A 3 1.48 -68.68 10.99
C PRO A 3 2.98 -68.20 11.10
N VAL A 4 3.21 -67.29 12.07
CA VAL A 4 4.26 -67.39 13.14
C VAL A 4 5.67 -66.74 12.94
N PRO A 5 6.34 -66.33 14.05
CA PRO A 5 6.84 -64.96 14.31
C PRO A 5 8.27 -64.92 14.93
N VAL A 6 8.73 -63.78 15.48
CA VAL A 6 9.79 -63.67 16.51
C VAL A 6 9.45 -62.43 17.40
N ILE A 7 8.94 -62.53 18.65
CA ILE A 7 9.60 -62.71 19.98
C ILE A 7 10.56 -61.55 20.33
N SER A 8 10.18 -60.54 21.14
CA SER A 8 10.09 -60.43 22.62
C SER A 8 11.36 -59.90 23.33
N ALA A 9 11.19 -58.80 24.09
CA ALA A 9 11.66 -58.57 25.48
C ALA A 9 11.11 -57.20 25.94
N ALA A 10 10.10 -57.10 26.81
CA ALA A 10 10.04 -57.35 28.25
C ALA A 10 10.61 -56.22 29.15
N SER A 11 9.70 -55.66 29.96
CA SER A 11 9.87 -55.21 31.36
C SER A 11 10.66 -53.93 31.68
N ALA A 12 9.93 -52.87 32.08
CA ALA A 12 9.89 -52.45 33.50
C ALA A 12 8.97 -51.22 33.70
N ALA A 13 8.07 -51.32 34.66
CA ALA A 13 7.32 -50.25 35.33
C ALA A 13 7.40 -50.54 36.84
N PRO A 14 6.82 -49.74 37.75
CA PRO A 14 6.84 -48.29 37.92
C PRO A 14 7.37 -47.92 39.34
N PHE A 15 7.58 -46.63 39.63
CA PHE A 15 7.70 -46.16 41.03
C PHE A 15 6.64 -45.09 41.32
N SER A 16 5.78 -45.41 42.27
CA SER A 16 4.88 -44.50 42.98
C SER A 16 5.48 -44.26 44.37
N PHE A 17 5.33 -43.05 44.91
CA PHE A 17 5.17 -42.88 46.36
C PHE A 17 4.15 -41.77 46.66
N SER A 18 3.28 -42.10 47.59
CA SER A 18 2.20 -41.29 48.17
C SER A 18 2.46 -41.10 49.66
N ARG A 19 2.08 -39.92 50.19
CA ARG A 19 1.50 -39.60 51.53
C ARG A 19 1.87 -38.15 51.89
N ALA A 20 0.93 -37.20 52.04
CA ALA A 20 -0.13 -37.01 53.05
C ALA A 20 0.36 -36.51 54.43
N ALA A 21 0.01 -35.26 54.79
CA ALA A 21 -0.87 -34.87 55.92
C ALA A 21 -0.42 -33.68 56.81
N HIS A 22 -1.44 -32.84 57.10
CA HIS A 22 -1.73 -32.06 58.32
C HIS A 22 -1.27 -30.60 58.57
N PHE A 23 -2.28 -29.70 58.48
CA PHE A 23 -2.81 -28.75 59.50
C PHE A 23 -1.85 -27.92 60.37
N LEU A 24 -2.01 -26.58 60.31
CA LEU A 24 -2.20 -25.73 61.49
C LEU A 24 -2.78 -24.35 61.13
N THR A 25 -3.89 -24.04 61.78
CA THR A 25 -4.59 -22.75 61.84
C THR A 25 -3.87 -21.78 62.78
N ARG A 26 -3.89 -20.47 62.50
CA ARG A 26 -3.85 -19.44 63.55
C ARG A 26 -4.49 -18.12 63.15
N ARG A 27 -5.41 -17.68 64.02
CA ARG A 27 -6.10 -16.39 64.09
C ARG A 27 -5.16 -15.27 64.55
N GLY A 28 -5.44 -14.03 64.14
CA GLY A 28 -4.89 -12.81 64.75
C GLY A 28 -5.61 -11.51 64.34
N ARG A 29 -6.59 -11.09 65.14
CA ARG A 29 -7.15 -9.71 65.31
C ARG A 29 -6.03 -8.73 65.76
N ALA A 30 -6.05 -7.40 65.72
CA ALA A 30 -6.95 -6.30 65.30
C ALA A 30 -6.20 -4.95 65.49
N LYS A 31 -6.67 -3.86 64.85
CA LYS A 31 -6.83 -2.43 65.32
C LYS A 31 -6.67 -1.47 64.12
N LEU A 32 -7.72 -0.79 63.62
CA LEU A 32 -8.39 0.42 64.13
C LEU A 32 -7.45 1.62 64.35
N ILE A 33 -7.39 2.54 63.37
CA ILE A 33 -7.21 3.99 63.57
C ILE A 33 -8.14 4.71 62.58
N THR A 34 -8.96 5.60 63.13
CA THR A 34 -9.90 6.53 62.49
C THR A 34 -9.25 7.89 62.20
N CYS A 35 -9.68 8.56 61.13
CA CYS A 35 -9.84 10.01 60.91
C CYS A 35 -10.29 10.13 59.42
N GLY A 36 -11.39 10.73 58.97
CA GLY A 36 -12.23 11.81 59.47
C GLY A 36 -12.33 12.86 58.34
N GLY A 37 -13.52 13.08 57.76
CA GLY A 37 -13.80 14.25 56.89
C GLY A 37 -14.50 14.00 55.54
N SER A 38 -15.83 14.13 55.53
CA SER A 38 -16.74 14.30 54.38
C SER A 38 -16.73 15.75 53.83
N PRO A 39 -17.36 16.09 52.67
CA PRO A 39 -18.85 16.22 52.50
C PRO A 39 -19.40 15.62 51.17
N SER A 40 -20.50 14.84 51.18
CA SER A 40 -21.91 15.17 50.78
C SER A 40 -22.07 15.91 49.43
N TRP A 41 -22.95 15.53 48.49
CA TRP A 41 -24.43 15.72 48.44
C TRP A 41 -25.10 14.69 47.50
N ARG A 42 -26.01 13.83 48.00
CA ARG A 42 -27.50 13.80 47.89
C ARG A 42 -28.14 13.62 46.48
N PHE A 43 -28.68 12.42 46.27
CA PHE A 43 -29.82 12.11 45.38
C PHE A 43 -31.16 12.28 46.12
N PRO A 44 -32.29 12.43 45.40
CA PRO A 44 -33.61 12.04 45.91
C PRO A 44 -34.22 10.88 45.10
N THR A 45 -34.81 9.93 45.83
CA THR A 45 -35.76 8.91 45.36
C THR A 45 -37.12 9.14 46.01
N HIS A 46 -38.19 8.65 45.33
CA HIS A 46 -39.58 8.34 45.74
C HIS A 46 -40.58 8.93 44.71
N LEU A 47 -41.63 8.27 44.20
CA LEU A 47 -42.53 7.22 44.72
C LEU A 47 -43.27 6.48 43.56
N THR A 48 -43.46 5.17 43.77
CA THR A 48 -44.62 4.26 43.52
C THR A 48 -45.59 4.40 42.34
N GLY A 49 -45.96 3.25 41.74
CA GLY A 49 -47.30 3.03 41.16
C GLY A 49 -47.37 1.90 40.13
N ARG A 50 -48.30 0.95 40.32
CA ARG A 50 -48.52 -0.30 39.59
C ARG A 50 -49.35 -0.14 38.29
N ASP A 51 -49.26 -1.19 37.47
CA ASP A 51 -50.28 -1.79 36.59
C ASP A 51 -50.36 -1.45 35.09
N ALA A 52 -50.12 -2.52 34.31
CA ALA A 52 -51.02 -3.12 33.31
C ALA A 52 -51.03 -2.65 31.83
N LEU A 53 -50.64 -3.62 30.99
CA LEU A 53 -51.34 -4.12 29.79
C LEU A 53 -51.45 -3.26 28.51
N ARG A 54 -50.82 -3.82 27.45
CA ARG A 54 -51.30 -3.97 26.06
C ARG A 54 -51.97 -2.76 25.38
N ARG A 55 -51.36 -2.33 24.25
CA ARG A 55 -51.88 -2.50 22.87
C ARG A 55 -51.09 -1.60 21.90
N ARG A 56 -50.62 -2.19 20.79
CA ARG A 56 -50.41 -1.45 19.53
C ARG A 56 -51.76 -0.95 19.02
N PRO A 57 -51.78 0.14 18.23
CA PRO A 57 -52.11 -0.09 16.82
C PRO A 57 -51.23 0.68 15.83
N ALA A 58 -51.42 0.27 14.59
CA ALA A 58 -50.74 0.59 13.36
C ALA A 58 -51.19 1.94 12.73
N PHE A 59 -50.29 2.46 11.88
CA PHE A 59 -50.48 3.29 10.66
C PHE A 59 -51.29 4.60 10.71
N GLY A 60 -50.62 5.68 10.29
CA GLY A 60 -51.20 6.93 9.80
C GLY A 60 -50.15 7.75 9.02
N PHE A 61 -50.41 7.98 7.73
CA PHE A 61 -49.57 8.67 6.74
C PHE A 61 -49.65 10.22 6.86
N GLY A 62 -48.58 10.91 6.39
CA GLY A 62 -48.52 12.35 6.06
C GLY A 62 -47.37 13.07 6.80
N ASP A 63 -46.48 13.88 6.23
CA ASP A 63 -46.22 14.51 4.93
C ASP A 63 -44.72 14.95 4.99
N PRO A 64 -43.91 14.91 3.90
CA PRO A 64 -42.47 15.06 3.98
C PRO A 64 -42.06 16.51 3.71
N ARG A 65 -41.80 17.29 4.77
CA ARG A 65 -41.04 18.54 4.67
C ARG A 65 -40.29 18.77 5.98
N LEU A 66 -38.99 18.46 6.01
CA LEU A 66 -37.97 19.05 6.89
C LEU A 66 -36.65 18.29 6.77
N VAL A 67 -35.91 18.47 5.67
CA VAL A 67 -34.45 18.24 5.65
C VAL A 67 -33.77 19.14 4.62
N SER A 68 -33.23 20.27 5.08
CA SER A 68 -32.08 21.04 4.53
C SER A 68 -32.11 22.38 5.31
N GLU A 69 -31.07 22.89 5.94
CA GLU A 69 -29.76 23.25 5.41
C GLU A 69 -28.85 23.61 6.62
N VAL A 70 -27.63 23.07 6.71
CA VAL A 70 -26.51 23.79 7.33
C VAL A 70 -25.24 23.42 6.58
N TRP A 71 -24.89 24.25 5.59
CA TRP A 71 -23.56 24.33 4.98
C TRP A 71 -23.17 25.82 4.98
N PRO A 72 -22.05 26.26 5.57
CA PRO A 72 -21.64 27.65 5.50
C PRO A 72 -20.99 27.94 4.14
N ARG A 73 -21.62 28.83 3.37
CA ARG A 73 -21.03 29.49 2.21
C ARG A 73 -20.07 30.59 2.68
N PHE A 74 -18.81 30.51 2.26
CA PHE A 74 -17.89 31.65 2.30
C PHE A 74 -17.96 32.38 0.95
N LEU A 75 -18.27 33.68 0.99
CA LEU A 75 -18.02 34.63 -0.08
C LEU A 75 -17.02 35.68 0.42
N PRO A 76 -16.14 36.21 -0.45
CA PRO A 76 -15.04 37.09 -0.05
C PRO A 76 -15.49 38.55 0.02
N SER A 77 -15.16 39.24 1.12
CA SER A 77 -15.20 40.69 1.20
C SER A 77 -13.80 41.25 0.89
N GLY A 78 -13.70 42.05 -0.16
CA GLY A 78 -12.52 42.87 -0.44
C GLY A 78 -12.53 44.20 0.31
N GLY A 79 -11.36 44.83 0.34
CA GLY A 79 -11.18 46.26 0.59
C GLY A 79 -10.42 46.59 1.89
N GLY A 80 -9.26 47.21 1.75
CA GLY A 80 -8.60 47.94 2.85
C GLY A 80 -7.08 47.92 2.78
N ALA A 81 -6.51 48.87 2.06
CA ALA A 81 -5.10 49.22 2.10
C ALA A 81 -4.77 49.97 3.39
N GLU A 82 -3.61 49.69 3.99
CA GLU A 82 -2.90 50.64 4.85
C GLU A 82 -1.41 50.30 4.87
N SER A 83 -0.61 51.36 4.78
CA SER A 83 0.85 51.42 4.68
C SER A 83 1.38 52.19 5.88
N ASP A 84 2.43 51.70 6.55
CA ASP A 84 3.53 52.48 7.14
C ASP A 84 4.51 51.53 7.88
N THR A 85 5.74 51.34 7.40
CA THR A 85 7.00 52.10 7.63
C THR A 85 7.67 51.89 9.01
N GLY A 86 8.91 51.39 8.97
CA GLY A 86 10.02 51.86 9.82
C GLY A 86 10.49 51.00 11.00
N GLY A 87 11.73 50.48 10.92
CA GLY A 87 12.58 50.28 12.11
C GLY A 87 13.44 49.01 12.15
N PRO A 88 14.79 49.09 12.08
CA PRO A 88 15.70 47.94 12.00
C PRO A 88 16.17 47.47 13.39
N CYS A 89 16.51 46.19 13.52
CA CYS A 89 17.19 45.68 14.73
C CYS A 89 18.45 44.90 14.33
N GLU A 90 19.60 45.56 14.50
CA GLU A 90 20.92 44.94 14.51
C GLU A 90 21.11 44.17 15.83
N SER A 91 21.67 42.95 15.76
CA SER A 91 22.43 42.41 16.89
C SER A 91 23.60 41.56 16.42
N ARG A 92 24.79 42.13 16.65
CA ARG A 92 26.12 41.51 16.61
C ARG A 92 26.22 40.31 17.56
N ASN A 93 26.96 39.28 17.17
CA ASN A 93 27.75 38.40 18.05
C ASN A 93 28.82 37.70 17.20
N ARG A 94 30.03 38.27 17.07
CA ARG A 94 31.24 37.96 17.85
C ARG A 94 31.60 36.46 17.92
N HIS A 95 32.48 36.08 16.99
CA HIS A 95 33.40 34.94 17.12
C HIS A 95 34.38 35.11 18.29
N PRO A 96 34.90 34.01 18.85
CA PRO A 96 36.25 33.97 19.36
C PRO A 96 37.15 33.10 18.46
N SER A 97 38.30 33.67 18.13
CA SER A 97 39.46 33.06 17.47
C SER A 97 40.33 32.30 18.49
N ALA A 98 40.83 31.12 18.12
CA ALA A 98 42.07 30.55 18.65
C ALA A 98 42.76 29.69 17.57
N SER A 99 44.10 29.83 17.51
CA SER A 99 45.00 29.51 16.39
C SER A 99 45.63 28.07 16.48
N PRO A 100 46.72 27.69 15.75
CA PRO A 100 46.67 26.69 14.66
C PRO A 100 47.64 25.47 14.83
N VAL A 101 47.75 24.65 13.76
CA VAL A 101 48.89 23.79 13.30
C VAL A 101 48.81 22.26 13.64
N PRO A 102 49.28 21.30 12.81
CA PRO A 102 49.50 21.22 11.34
C PRO A 102 48.91 19.97 10.62
N GLY A 103 48.76 20.07 9.29
CA GLY A 103 49.35 19.10 8.34
C GLY A 103 48.74 17.70 8.19
N GLY A 104 47.88 17.55 7.17
CA GLY A 104 47.47 16.24 6.63
C GLY A 104 46.75 16.41 5.30
N SER A 105 47.52 16.54 4.22
CA SER A 105 47.01 16.70 2.86
C SER A 105 46.42 15.39 2.31
N HIS A 106 45.10 15.33 2.15
CA HIS A 106 44.49 14.47 1.14
C HIS A 106 43.48 15.30 0.33
N ALA A 107 43.95 15.76 -0.84
CA ALA A 107 43.12 16.42 -1.83
C ALA A 107 42.14 15.40 -2.44
N ALA A 108 40.93 15.31 -1.89
CA ALA A 108 39.80 14.72 -2.58
C ALA A 108 39.33 15.73 -3.63
N ARG A 109 39.61 15.42 -4.90
CA ARG A 109 39.09 16.17 -6.05
C ARG A 109 37.57 16.13 -6.01
N HIS A 110 36.94 17.21 -5.58
CA HIS A 110 35.53 17.47 -5.86
C HIS A 110 35.37 17.68 -7.36
N ALA A 111 35.02 16.61 -8.08
CA ALA A 111 34.40 16.71 -9.38
C ALA A 111 32.98 17.23 -9.15
N GLY A 112 32.79 18.54 -9.29
CA GLY A 112 31.47 19.15 -9.36
C GLY A 112 30.64 18.45 -10.43
N THR A 113 29.60 17.74 -10.01
CA THR A 113 28.62 17.17 -10.93
C THR A 113 27.84 18.33 -11.52
N PRO A 114 27.76 18.48 -12.86
CA PRO A 114 27.00 19.56 -13.43
C PRO A 114 25.52 19.33 -13.09
N THR A 115 24.92 20.26 -12.35
CA THR A 115 23.48 20.40 -12.17
C THR A 115 22.85 20.92 -13.47
N GLY A 116 22.99 20.13 -14.55
CA GLY A 116 22.16 20.28 -15.73
C GLY A 116 20.74 19.81 -15.37
N LEU A 117 19.74 20.65 -15.60
CA LEU A 117 18.33 20.23 -15.57
C LEU A 117 18.17 19.05 -16.53
N ILE A 118 17.94 17.84 -15.99
CA ILE A 118 17.67 16.65 -16.79
C ILE A 118 16.26 16.81 -17.33
N HIS A 119 16.15 17.26 -18.58
CA HIS A 119 14.90 17.39 -19.31
C HIS A 119 14.78 16.26 -20.33
N GLU A 120 13.77 15.41 -20.21
CA GLU A 120 13.44 14.46 -21.27
C GLU A 120 12.60 15.15 -22.33
N THR A 121 13.11 15.17 -23.56
CA THR A 121 12.43 15.80 -24.70
C THR A 121 11.43 14.84 -25.34
N VAL A 122 10.29 15.36 -25.78
CA VAL A 122 9.34 14.63 -26.63
C VAL A 122 10.07 14.14 -27.88
N ARG A 123 10.01 12.83 -28.16
CA ARG A 123 10.73 12.19 -29.27
C ARG A 123 9.82 11.79 -30.44
N GLY A 124 8.51 11.87 -30.26
CA GLY A 124 7.55 11.40 -31.27
C GLY A 124 6.17 12.02 -31.16
N VAL A 125 5.35 11.72 -32.16
CA VAL A 125 3.93 12.07 -32.24
C VAL A 125 3.13 10.77 -32.30
N LEU A 126 2.16 10.63 -31.39
CA LEU A 126 1.21 9.53 -31.36
C LEU A 126 -0.15 10.05 -31.85
N VAL A 127 -0.60 9.54 -32.98
CA VAL A 127 -1.90 9.88 -33.59
C VAL A 127 -2.94 8.88 -33.11
N LEU A 128 -4.03 9.38 -32.54
CA LEU A 128 -5.16 8.59 -32.05
C LEU A 128 -6.26 8.52 -33.11
N LYS A 129 -6.89 7.35 -33.23
CA LYS A 129 -8.04 7.16 -34.13
C LYS A 129 -9.22 8.00 -33.66
N THR A 130 -9.95 8.57 -34.61
CA THR A 130 -11.24 9.18 -34.29
C THR A 130 -12.26 8.08 -33.94
N PRO A 131 -13.01 8.17 -32.83
CA PRO A 131 -13.99 7.15 -32.46
C PRO A 131 -15.05 6.95 -33.57
N ALA A 132 -15.27 5.71 -34.00
CA ALA A 132 -16.28 5.39 -35.01
C ALA A 132 -17.69 5.74 -34.48
N GLY A 133 -18.40 6.66 -35.15
CA GLY A 133 -19.74 7.12 -34.75
C GLY A 133 -19.77 8.51 -34.09
N ALA A 134 -18.62 9.16 -33.90
CA ALA A 134 -18.54 10.56 -33.51
C ALA A 134 -18.99 11.46 -34.69
N GLY A 135 -20.27 11.81 -34.75
CA GLY A 135 -20.78 12.82 -35.69
C GLY A 135 -20.04 14.16 -35.55
N ALA A 136 -20.26 15.08 -36.51
CA ALA A 136 -19.60 16.39 -36.60
C ALA A 136 -19.68 17.30 -35.35
N THR A 137 -20.42 16.88 -34.31
CA THR A 137 -20.59 17.54 -33.01
C THR A 137 -19.77 16.94 -31.87
N ALA A 138 -18.97 15.90 -32.11
CA ALA A 138 -18.10 15.32 -31.07
C ALA A 138 -17.03 16.33 -30.64
N ARG A 139 -17.21 16.91 -29.45
CA ARG A 139 -16.25 17.81 -28.79
C ARG A 139 -14.97 17.03 -28.47
N SER A 140 -14.00 17.11 -29.38
CA SER A 140 -12.61 16.65 -29.28
C SER A 140 -12.41 15.14 -29.13
N SER A 141 -11.47 14.61 -29.92
CA SER A 141 -10.85 13.26 -29.86
C SER A 141 -9.91 13.10 -28.65
N ARG A 142 -10.15 13.85 -27.56
CA ARG A 142 -9.36 13.75 -26.33
C ARG A 142 -9.58 12.39 -25.67
N PRO A 143 -8.51 11.69 -25.25
CA PRO A 143 -8.66 10.44 -24.54
C PRO A 143 -9.39 10.67 -23.22
N SER A 144 -10.46 9.91 -22.98
CA SER A 144 -11.25 9.96 -21.75
C SER A 144 -10.57 9.26 -20.56
N SER A 145 -9.51 8.51 -20.83
CA SER A 145 -8.75 7.68 -19.89
C SER A 145 -7.26 8.02 -19.97
N PRO A 146 -6.48 7.90 -18.87
CA PRO A 146 -5.03 8.02 -18.92
C PRO A 146 -4.37 6.82 -19.63
N TRP A 147 -5.11 5.75 -19.93
CA TRP A 147 -4.65 4.61 -20.73
C TRP A 147 -5.14 4.72 -22.16
N ILE A 148 -4.22 4.54 -23.10
CA ILE A 148 -4.49 4.45 -24.53
C ILE A 148 -4.14 3.03 -24.96
N PHE A 149 -5.16 2.28 -25.40
CA PHE A 149 -5.00 0.91 -25.84
C PHE A 149 -4.48 0.82 -27.28
N SER A 150 -3.85 -0.30 -27.61
CA SER A 150 -3.25 -0.53 -28.94
C SER A 150 -4.22 -0.37 -30.10
N ASN A 151 -5.50 -0.68 -29.90
CA ASN A 151 -6.55 -0.52 -30.90
C ASN A 151 -6.95 0.94 -31.16
N GLU A 152 -6.68 1.86 -30.22
CA GLU A 152 -6.97 3.30 -30.34
C GLU A 152 -5.86 4.08 -31.07
N VAL A 153 -4.69 3.47 -31.26
CA VAL A 153 -3.55 4.09 -31.94
C VAL A 153 -3.71 3.98 -33.45
N ALA A 154 -3.65 5.12 -34.16
CA ALA A 154 -3.63 5.17 -35.63
C ALA A 154 -2.20 5.03 -36.17
N SER A 155 -1.27 5.85 -35.65
CA SER A 155 0.14 5.82 -36.02
C SER A 155 1.02 6.42 -34.92
N CYS A 156 2.32 6.12 -34.95
CA CYS A 156 3.31 6.71 -34.06
C CYS A 156 4.60 6.96 -34.85
N SER A 157 5.00 8.23 -35.00
CA SER A 157 6.16 8.66 -35.79
C SER A 157 7.14 9.46 -34.94
N LEU A 158 8.42 9.47 -35.33
CA LEU A 158 9.40 10.37 -34.71
C LEU A 158 9.06 11.81 -35.05
N GLN A 159 9.30 12.72 -34.11
CA GLN A 159 9.13 14.14 -34.36
C GLN A 159 10.28 14.64 -35.24
N ASN A 160 9.98 15.38 -36.30
CA ASN A 160 11.01 15.99 -37.13
C ASN A 160 11.74 17.08 -36.31
N PRO A 161 13.08 17.06 -36.25
CA PRO A 161 13.84 18.00 -35.41
C PRO A 161 13.69 19.48 -35.81
N PHE A 162 13.05 19.79 -36.93
CA PHE A 162 12.89 21.15 -37.47
C PHE A 162 11.57 21.86 -37.08
N GLU A 163 10.66 21.23 -36.34
CA GLU A 163 9.38 21.85 -35.94
C GLU A 163 9.42 22.58 -34.57
N THR A 164 10.61 22.82 -34.02
CA THR A 164 10.77 23.64 -32.80
C THR A 164 11.14 25.08 -33.16
N SER A 165 10.17 25.87 -33.61
CA SER A 165 10.24 27.33 -33.50
C SER A 165 8.85 27.96 -33.41
N PRO A 166 8.62 28.88 -32.46
CA PRO A 166 7.42 29.70 -32.48
C PRO A 166 7.50 30.67 -33.67
N LEU A 167 6.39 30.77 -34.40
CA LEU A 167 6.18 31.65 -35.55
C LEU A 167 6.80 33.06 -35.41
N LYS A 168 7.71 33.39 -36.35
CA LYS A 168 8.14 34.71 -36.87
C LYS A 168 9.31 34.41 -37.82
N GLU A 169 9.36 34.75 -39.11
CA GLU A 169 8.94 35.92 -39.87
C GLU A 169 8.66 35.53 -41.33
N ALA A 170 7.81 36.31 -42.00
CA ALA A 170 7.73 36.33 -43.44
C ALA A 170 8.90 37.17 -44.01
N SER A 171 9.76 36.57 -44.84
CA SER A 171 10.48 37.33 -45.88
C SER A 171 11.21 36.43 -46.90
N ASN A 172 10.73 36.55 -48.14
CA ASN A 172 11.44 36.56 -49.43
C ASN A 172 11.88 35.24 -50.12
N PRO A 173 11.33 34.91 -51.32
CA PRO A 173 11.74 33.76 -52.13
C PRO A 173 12.75 34.19 -53.21
N ALA A 174 14.05 34.21 -52.89
CA ALA A 174 15.10 34.43 -53.89
C ALA A 174 16.48 33.95 -53.40
N ALA A 175 16.60 32.69 -53.02
CA ALA A 175 17.90 32.04 -52.79
C ALA A 175 17.79 30.51 -52.84
N ALA A 176 17.22 29.98 -53.92
CA ALA A 176 17.14 28.55 -54.17
C ALA A 176 17.52 28.26 -55.63
N ALA A 177 18.77 28.51 -55.99
CA ALA A 177 19.33 28.11 -57.28
C ALA A 177 20.87 28.11 -57.23
N SER A 178 21.46 27.05 -56.68
CA SER A 178 22.76 26.52 -57.13
C SER A 178 23.19 25.37 -56.22
N LEU A 179 23.09 24.14 -56.72
CA LEU A 179 24.09 23.06 -56.60
C LEU A 179 23.41 21.74 -56.97
N SER A 180 23.36 21.49 -58.27
CA SER A 180 23.09 20.18 -58.84
C SER A 180 24.37 19.60 -59.42
N ALA A 181 24.51 18.28 -59.25
CA ALA A 181 25.34 17.34 -60.00
C ALA A 181 26.74 17.01 -59.45
N SER A 182 26.83 15.85 -58.79
CA SER A 182 27.50 14.68 -59.38
C SER A 182 26.95 13.39 -58.74
N SER A 183 26.27 12.60 -59.56
CA SER A 183 25.76 11.26 -59.28
C SER A 183 26.88 10.22 -59.37
N GLU A 184 26.90 9.22 -58.50
CA GLU A 184 27.12 7.83 -58.89
C GLU A 184 26.31 6.90 -57.98
N ALA A 185 25.69 5.91 -58.61
CA ALA A 185 24.63 5.06 -58.09
C ALA A 185 25.18 3.74 -57.52
N GLY A 186 24.42 3.15 -56.59
CA GLY A 186 24.49 1.71 -56.30
C GLY A 186 24.66 1.37 -54.82
N ASP A 187 23.60 1.48 -54.01
CA ASP A 187 22.83 0.30 -53.61
C ASP A 187 21.68 0.70 -52.69
N SER A 188 20.49 0.19 -53.00
CA SER A 188 19.24 0.48 -52.32
C SER A 188 19.22 -0.15 -50.93
N ALA A 189 19.64 0.60 -49.91
CA ALA A 189 19.26 0.32 -48.54
C ALA A 189 17.85 0.84 -48.31
N ALA A 190 16.89 -0.08 -48.16
CA ALA A 190 15.52 0.22 -47.77
C ALA A 190 15.49 1.22 -46.62
N ALA A 191 14.82 2.37 -46.83
CA ALA A 191 14.53 3.35 -45.81
C ALA A 191 13.61 2.74 -44.76
N GLY A 192 14.19 2.01 -43.80
CA GLY A 192 13.46 1.48 -42.66
C GLY A 192 12.93 2.64 -41.84
N GLU A 193 11.60 2.76 -41.76
CA GLU A 193 10.92 3.73 -40.91
C GLU A 193 11.56 3.76 -39.52
N ARG A 194 12.08 4.92 -39.15
CA ARG A 194 12.79 5.15 -37.89
C ARG A 194 11.74 5.17 -36.78
N LYS A 195 11.57 4.04 -36.07
CA LYS A 195 10.49 3.82 -35.09
C LYS A 195 10.79 4.51 -33.76
N VAL A 196 9.75 5.07 -33.14
CA VAL A 196 9.83 5.65 -31.78
C VAL A 196 10.31 4.60 -30.78
N GLU A 197 11.26 4.99 -29.93
CA GLU A 197 11.81 4.14 -28.87
C GLU A 197 10.73 3.79 -27.83
N ARG A 198 10.78 2.56 -27.29
CA ARG A 198 9.82 2.10 -26.28
C ARG A 198 10.05 2.84 -24.97
N GLY A 199 8.97 3.41 -24.42
CA GLY A 199 9.00 4.26 -23.23
C GLY A 199 9.32 5.73 -23.53
N ALA A 200 9.58 6.10 -24.78
CA ALA A 200 9.85 7.49 -25.12
C ALA A 200 8.60 8.36 -24.96
N LEU A 201 8.83 9.63 -24.62
CA LEU A 201 7.79 10.65 -24.57
C LEU A 201 7.27 10.96 -25.97
N VAL A 202 5.94 11.01 -26.09
CA VAL A 202 5.21 11.30 -27.31
C VAL A 202 4.18 12.40 -27.07
N ARG A 203 4.00 13.27 -28.06
CA ARG A 203 2.88 14.22 -28.12
C ARG A 203 1.65 13.50 -28.66
N LEU A 204 0.55 13.59 -27.94
CA LEU A 204 -0.73 13.00 -28.30
C LEU A 204 -1.50 13.94 -29.22
N GLN A 205 -1.97 13.45 -30.37
CA GLN A 205 -2.69 14.25 -31.36
C GLN A 205 -3.83 13.44 -32.00
N ASP A 206 -4.82 14.13 -32.58
CA ASP A 206 -5.79 13.49 -33.48
C ASP A 206 -5.32 13.40 -34.93
N GLU A 207 -6.13 12.76 -35.76
CA GLU A 207 -5.93 12.66 -37.21
C GLU A 207 -5.94 14.03 -37.92
N LYS A 208 -6.40 15.09 -37.26
CA LYS A 208 -6.42 16.47 -37.78
C LYS A 208 -5.20 17.29 -37.32
N GLY A 209 -4.30 16.72 -36.51
CA GLY A 209 -3.10 17.39 -35.97
C GLY A 209 -3.34 18.23 -34.72
N ASN A 210 -4.51 18.15 -34.09
CA ASN A 210 -4.79 18.84 -32.83
C ASN A 210 -4.10 18.11 -31.68
N ALA A 211 -3.17 18.77 -30.99
CA ALA A 211 -2.44 18.20 -29.87
C ALA A 211 -3.20 18.33 -28.52
N TYR A 212 -3.15 17.29 -27.69
CA TYR A 212 -3.93 17.21 -26.44
C TYR A 212 -3.15 16.84 -25.19
N GLY A 213 -1.86 16.57 -25.29
CA GLY A 213 -1.08 16.17 -24.13
C GLY A 213 0.20 15.44 -24.46
N ILE A 214 0.87 14.98 -23.41
CA ILE A 214 2.09 14.20 -23.49
C ILE A 214 1.87 12.91 -22.71
N GLY A 215 2.37 11.82 -23.27
CA GLY A 215 2.44 10.52 -22.61
C GLY A 215 3.74 9.80 -22.98
N TYR A 216 3.95 8.61 -22.44
CA TYR A 216 4.98 7.71 -22.97
C TYR A 216 4.34 6.56 -23.75
N TYR A 217 5.04 6.13 -24.81
CA TYR A 217 4.55 5.11 -25.74
C TYR A 217 5.32 3.81 -25.62
N ASN A 218 4.61 2.68 -25.50
CA ASN A 218 5.14 1.33 -25.52
C ASN A 218 4.32 0.43 -26.43
N ARG A 219 4.76 0.26 -27.68
CA ARG A 219 4.09 -0.57 -28.70
C ARG A 219 3.86 -2.04 -28.34
N HIS A 220 4.53 -2.56 -27.30
CA HIS A 220 4.42 -3.96 -26.89
C HIS A 220 3.35 -4.21 -25.84
N ALA A 221 3.01 -3.19 -25.07
CA ALA A 221 2.02 -3.30 -24.03
C ALA A 221 0.61 -3.16 -24.63
N LEU A 222 -0.36 -3.90 -24.06
CA LEU A 222 -1.78 -3.76 -24.39
C LEU A 222 -2.23 -2.30 -24.18
N ILE A 223 -1.76 -1.69 -23.10
CA ILE A 223 -1.82 -0.25 -22.86
C ILE A 223 -0.62 0.37 -23.58
N SER A 224 -0.83 0.78 -24.83
CA SER A 224 0.25 1.23 -25.71
C SER A 224 0.75 2.63 -25.40
N ALA A 225 -0.05 3.49 -24.76
CA ALA A 225 0.45 4.74 -24.20
C ALA A 225 -0.24 5.09 -22.88
N ARG A 226 0.49 5.83 -22.05
CA ARG A 226 -0.02 6.35 -20.78
C ARG A 226 0.20 7.84 -20.69
N VAL A 227 -0.88 8.59 -20.43
CA VAL A 227 -0.91 10.05 -20.43
C VAL A 227 -0.33 10.60 -19.13
N LEU A 228 0.61 11.55 -19.23
CA LEU A 228 1.22 12.26 -18.10
C LEU A 228 0.58 13.64 -17.85
N THR A 229 0.16 14.30 -18.94
CA THR A 229 -0.46 15.62 -18.90
C THR A 229 -1.39 15.84 -20.09
N ASP A 230 -2.40 16.67 -19.88
CA ASP A 230 -3.34 17.18 -20.89
C ASP A 230 -2.85 18.47 -21.58
N LYS A 231 -1.61 18.89 -21.27
CA LYS A 231 -0.96 20.05 -21.89
C LYS A 231 0.10 19.58 -22.87
N ALA A 232 -0.12 19.86 -24.16
CA ALA A 232 0.77 19.40 -25.23
C ALA A 232 2.19 19.99 -25.17
N ASP A 233 2.37 21.15 -24.53
CA ASP A 233 3.64 21.88 -24.44
C ASP A 233 4.23 21.90 -23.03
N GLU A 234 3.68 21.13 -22.08
CA GLU A 234 4.23 21.06 -20.73
C GLU A 234 5.52 20.22 -20.72
N PRO A 235 6.67 20.75 -20.29
CA PRO A 235 7.89 19.96 -20.18
C PRO A 235 7.74 18.87 -19.12
N ILE A 236 8.22 17.66 -19.41
CA ILE A 236 8.27 16.54 -18.46
C ILE A 236 9.65 16.51 -17.81
N ASP A 237 9.86 17.44 -16.90
CA ASP A 237 11.13 17.69 -16.21
C ASP A 237 11.02 17.51 -14.69
N GLN A 238 12.06 17.90 -13.97
CA GLN A 238 12.08 17.82 -12.50
C GLN A 238 10.95 18.64 -11.86
N ASP A 239 10.58 19.78 -12.44
CA ASP A 239 9.52 20.64 -11.89
C ASP A 239 8.13 20.05 -12.12
N PHE A 240 7.91 19.34 -13.24
CA PHE A 240 6.70 18.54 -13.45
C PHE A 240 6.50 17.51 -12.34
N PHE A 241 7.51 16.68 -12.06
CA PHE A 241 7.44 15.68 -10.98
C PHE A 241 7.29 16.35 -9.61
N LEU A 242 7.99 17.46 -9.36
CA LEU A 242 7.89 18.19 -8.10
C LEU A 242 6.47 18.73 -7.86
N ARG A 243 5.79 19.25 -8.89
CA ARG A 243 4.38 19.68 -8.80
C ARG A 243 3.47 18.49 -8.46
N ARG A 244 3.65 17.35 -9.14
CA ARG A 244 2.84 16.13 -8.91
C ARG A 244 3.05 15.57 -7.50
N PHE A 245 4.30 15.44 -7.06
CA PHE A 245 4.60 14.95 -5.72
C PHE A 245 4.11 15.89 -4.62
N ARG A 246 4.19 17.21 -4.81
CA ARG A 246 3.61 18.18 -3.86
C ARG A 246 2.10 18.02 -3.73
N ALA A 247 1.39 17.88 -4.84
CA ALA A 247 -0.05 17.65 -4.82
C ALA A 247 -0.39 16.32 -4.11
N ALA A 248 0.34 15.25 -4.42
CA ALA A 248 0.16 13.96 -3.78
C ALA A 248 0.43 14.02 -2.26
N LEU A 249 1.52 14.68 -1.85
CA LEU A 249 1.88 14.90 -0.45
C LEU A 249 0.82 15.71 0.30
N GLN A 250 0.35 16.82 -0.29
CA GLN A 250 -0.70 17.65 0.27
C GLN A 250 -1.99 16.85 0.52
N ASN A 251 -2.37 15.98 -0.43
CA ASN A 251 -3.52 15.10 -0.26
C ASN A 251 -3.33 14.19 0.97
N ARG A 252 -2.17 13.52 1.11
CA ARG A 252 -1.92 12.60 2.23
C ARG A 252 -1.83 13.33 3.57
N ILE A 253 -1.18 14.49 3.64
CA ILE A 253 -1.10 15.30 4.87
C ILE A 253 -2.50 15.76 5.29
N HIS A 254 -3.31 16.27 4.36
CA HIS A 254 -4.66 16.73 4.67
C HIS A 254 -5.53 15.60 5.25
N LEU A 255 -5.43 14.41 4.67
CA LEU A 255 -6.13 13.22 5.14
C LEU A 255 -5.64 12.74 6.51
N ASN A 256 -4.33 12.69 6.72
CA ASN A 256 -3.74 12.31 8.02
C ASN A 256 -4.13 13.30 9.13
N GLN A 257 -4.12 14.60 8.87
CA GLN A 257 -4.56 15.61 9.85
C GLN A 257 -6.05 15.48 10.21
N ALA A 258 -6.90 15.10 9.25
CA ALA A 258 -8.32 14.83 9.50
C ALA A 258 -8.51 13.56 10.35
N LEU A 259 -7.73 12.50 10.11
CA LEU A 259 -7.80 11.21 10.82
C LEU A 259 -7.18 11.26 12.23
N SER A 260 -6.14 12.08 12.44
CA SER A 260 -5.51 12.31 13.75
C SER A 260 -6.37 13.16 14.70
N ARG A 261 -7.43 13.83 14.21
CA ARG A 261 -8.41 14.50 15.07
C ARG A 261 -9.45 13.55 15.66
N SER A 262 -9.68 12.39 15.03
CA SER A 262 -10.66 11.38 15.44
C SER A 262 -10.05 10.12 16.05
N THR A 263 -8.73 9.97 15.97
CA THR A 263 -7.98 8.84 16.53
C THR A 263 -6.69 9.39 17.14
N PRO A 264 -6.20 8.93 18.31
CA PRO A 264 -4.87 9.29 18.81
C PRO A 264 -3.78 8.56 18.00
N THR A 265 -3.82 8.63 16.67
CA THR A 265 -2.76 8.22 15.78
C THR A 265 -1.83 9.41 15.62
N CYS A 266 -0.61 9.27 16.15
CA CYS A 266 0.43 10.30 16.27
C CYS A 266 0.28 11.25 17.48
N ARG A 267 0.24 10.67 18.69
CA ARG A 267 0.86 11.30 19.87
C ARG A 267 1.72 10.25 20.57
N TYR A 268 2.86 9.92 19.98
CA TYR A 268 3.94 9.36 20.78
C TYR A 268 4.38 10.45 21.76
N ARG A 269 4.14 10.23 23.05
CA ARG A 269 4.50 11.17 24.11
C ARG A 269 5.78 10.69 24.79
N GLN A 270 6.92 11.27 24.43
CA GLN A 270 7.79 11.94 25.40
C GLN A 270 8.47 13.16 24.74
N PRO A 271 8.42 14.35 25.38
CA PRO A 271 9.02 15.58 24.89
C PRO A 271 10.43 15.77 25.47
N ALA A 272 11.46 15.77 24.62
CA ALA A 272 12.79 16.21 25.05
C ALA A 272 13.70 16.76 23.95
N GLU A 273 13.40 16.59 22.66
CA GLU A 273 14.27 17.10 21.58
C GLU A 273 13.43 17.72 20.46
N PRO A 274 13.69 18.97 20.05
CA PRO A 274 13.02 19.60 18.93
C PRO A 274 13.60 19.03 17.63
N ARG A 275 13.01 17.95 17.16
CA ARG A 275 13.06 17.65 15.73
C ARG A 275 11.64 17.62 15.20
N GLU A 276 11.36 18.57 14.31
CA GLU A 276 10.14 18.67 13.50
C GLU A 276 10.11 17.56 12.41
N HIS A 277 10.47 16.32 12.74
CA HIS A 277 10.32 15.20 11.80
C HIS A 277 8.83 14.84 11.75
N MET A 278 8.19 15.16 10.63
CA MET A 278 6.90 14.57 10.30
C MET A 278 7.13 13.06 10.09
N ASP A 279 6.46 12.22 10.87
CA ASP A 279 6.49 10.76 10.70
C ASP A 279 5.75 10.37 9.40
N LEU A 280 6.44 10.45 8.26
CA LEU A 280 5.89 10.17 6.93
C LEU A 280 5.92 8.66 6.63
N PHE A 281 4.96 7.91 7.17
CA PHE A 281 4.77 6.49 6.85
C PHE A 281 3.51 6.31 6.02
N PHE A 282 3.57 6.29 4.69
CA PHE A 282 2.41 6.08 3.80
C PHE A 282 2.83 5.97 2.33
N ARG A 283 1.88 5.56 1.48
CA ARG A 283 2.03 5.67 0.02
C ARG A 283 1.89 7.12 -0.45
N LEU A 284 3.00 7.70 -0.89
CA LEU A 284 3.02 9.05 -1.47
C LEU A 284 2.42 9.07 -2.88
N VAL A 285 2.79 8.11 -3.73
CA VAL A 285 2.33 8.04 -5.13
C VAL A 285 1.76 6.66 -5.41
N ASN A 286 0.53 6.63 -5.95
CA ASN A 286 -0.17 5.43 -6.38
C ASN A 286 -0.52 5.49 -7.88
N GLY A 287 0.52 5.54 -8.73
CA GLY A 287 0.41 5.43 -10.18
C GLY A 287 -0.46 6.50 -10.84
N GLU A 288 -1.39 6.04 -11.66
CA GLU A 288 -2.30 6.86 -12.47
C GLU A 288 -3.14 7.82 -11.65
N ALA A 289 -3.53 7.43 -10.44
CA ALA A 289 -4.38 8.23 -9.58
C ALA A 289 -3.72 9.54 -9.14
N ASP A 290 -2.38 9.55 -9.06
CA ASP A 290 -1.58 10.74 -8.76
C ASP A 290 -1.02 11.41 -10.03
N GLY A 291 -1.49 11.00 -11.21
CA GLY A 291 -1.06 11.54 -12.50
C GLY A 291 0.35 11.10 -12.90
N LEU A 292 0.88 10.03 -12.31
CA LEU A 292 2.19 9.47 -12.60
C LEU A 292 2.06 7.96 -12.94
N PRO A 293 1.49 7.62 -14.11
CA PRO A 293 1.21 6.23 -14.47
C PRO A 293 2.43 5.33 -14.32
N GLY A 294 2.27 4.22 -13.62
CA GLY A 294 3.35 3.24 -13.40
C GLY A 294 4.40 3.62 -12.36
N LEU A 295 4.22 4.71 -11.60
CA LEU A 295 5.10 5.06 -10.48
C LEU A 295 4.43 4.75 -9.15
N ILE A 296 5.14 4.02 -8.28
CA ILE A 296 4.76 3.86 -6.87
C ILE A 296 5.88 4.44 -6.02
N VAL A 297 5.50 5.22 -4.99
CA VAL A 297 6.45 5.75 -4.00
C VAL A 297 5.85 5.56 -2.61
N ASP A 298 6.53 4.77 -1.79
CA ASP A 298 6.19 4.55 -0.39
C ASP A 298 7.24 5.22 0.51
N LEU A 299 6.78 5.97 1.51
CA LEU A 299 7.63 6.67 2.47
C LEU A 299 7.74 5.88 3.78
N TYR A 300 8.96 5.81 4.28
CA TYR A 300 9.36 5.14 5.51
C TYR A 300 10.08 6.13 6.43
N GLY A 301 9.41 7.24 6.76
CA GLY A 301 10.02 8.36 7.47
C GLY A 301 11.03 9.07 6.57
N ASP A 302 12.31 8.95 6.92
CA ASP A 302 13.42 9.58 6.19
C ASP A 302 13.85 8.80 4.93
N TYR A 303 13.20 7.67 4.61
CA TYR A 303 13.53 6.83 3.47
C TYR A 303 12.36 6.70 2.50
N ALA A 304 12.66 6.46 1.22
CA ALA A 304 11.64 6.16 0.21
C ALA A 304 11.95 4.85 -0.51
N CYS A 305 10.91 4.05 -0.75
CA CYS A 305 10.93 2.94 -1.70
C CYS A 305 10.17 3.36 -2.96
N VAL A 306 10.80 3.21 -4.13
CA VAL A 306 10.25 3.59 -5.43
C VAL A 306 10.14 2.36 -6.32
N GLN A 307 8.99 2.17 -6.96
CA GLN A 307 8.80 1.15 -7.99
C GLN A 307 8.38 1.79 -9.32
N SER A 308 8.96 1.30 -10.41
CA SER A 308 8.58 1.62 -11.78
C SER A 308 7.93 0.40 -12.42
N LEU A 309 6.62 0.44 -12.65
CA LEU A 309 5.90 -0.67 -13.26
C LEU A 309 5.98 -0.66 -14.79
N THR A 310 6.21 0.50 -15.40
CA THR A 310 6.11 0.70 -16.84
C THR A 310 7.44 1.13 -17.46
N ARG A 311 7.61 0.87 -18.77
CA ARG A 311 8.85 1.19 -19.47
C ARG A 311 9.16 2.68 -19.48
N GLY A 312 8.15 3.52 -19.74
CA GLY A 312 8.34 4.97 -19.80
C GLY A 312 8.67 5.57 -18.45
N MET A 313 8.00 5.13 -17.37
CA MET A 313 8.33 5.61 -16.04
C MET A 313 9.73 5.14 -15.60
N ASP A 314 10.16 3.95 -16.00
CA ASP A 314 11.53 3.46 -15.74
C ASP A 314 12.60 4.36 -16.34
N MET A 315 12.36 4.91 -17.54
CA MET A 315 13.25 5.90 -18.17
C MET A 315 13.21 7.26 -17.46
N LEU A 316 12.05 7.64 -16.91
CA LEU A 316 11.87 8.90 -16.19
C LEU A 316 12.32 8.84 -14.72
N LEU A 317 12.65 7.65 -14.20
CA LEU A 317 13.07 7.46 -12.80
C LEU A 317 14.21 8.38 -12.35
N PRO A 318 15.27 8.66 -13.13
CA PRO A 318 16.31 9.60 -12.72
C PRO A 318 15.76 11.02 -12.44
N VAL A 319 14.86 11.50 -13.30
CA VAL A 319 14.21 12.82 -13.15
C VAL A 319 13.28 12.82 -11.94
N ALA A 320 12.44 11.78 -11.82
CA ALA A 320 11.53 11.59 -10.69
C ALA A 320 12.29 11.51 -9.35
N SER A 321 13.36 10.72 -9.29
CA SER A 321 14.19 10.59 -8.08
C SER A 321 14.87 11.90 -7.71
N SER A 322 15.29 12.68 -8.71
CA SER A 322 15.82 14.03 -8.47
C SER A 322 14.76 14.99 -7.90
N ALA A 323 13.53 14.92 -8.40
CA ALA A 323 12.42 15.70 -7.88
C ALA A 323 12.03 15.29 -6.45
N LEU A 324 12.07 13.99 -6.13
CA LEU A 324 11.76 13.47 -4.80
C LEU A 324 12.75 13.97 -3.75
N ARG A 325 14.06 13.95 -4.06
CA ARG A 325 15.12 14.51 -3.20
C ARG A 325 15.00 16.02 -2.98
N ARG A 326 14.42 16.74 -3.95
CA ARG A 326 14.18 18.18 -3.82
C ARG A 326 12.93 18.48 -2.99
N LEU A 327 11.98 17.54 -2.93
CA LEU A 327 10.76 17.69 -2.15
C LEU A 327 10.97 17.41 -0.66
N LEU A 328 11.70 16.33 -0.35
CA LEU A 328 11.86 15.78 0.99
C LEU A 328 13.35 15.60 1.31
N ASP A 329 13.73 15.87 2.57
CA ASP A 329 15.09 15.65 3.08
C ASP A 329 15.31 14.16 3.41
N LEU A 330 15.37 13.34 2.37
CA LEU A 330 15.51 11.88 2.50
C LEU A 330 16.96 11.48 2.81
N GLN A 331 17.15 10.51 3.70
CA GLN A 331 18.44 9.88 3.96
C GLN A 331 18.76 8.73 3.00
N GLY A 332 17.75 8.22 2.27
CA GLY A 332 17.99 7.25 1.21
C GLY A 332 16.78 6.93 0.33
N ILE A 333 17.06 6.49 -0.90
CA ILE A 333 16.04 6.05 -1.87
C ILE A 333 16.40 4.64 -2.38
N LEU A 334 15.50 3.70 -2.15
CA LEU A 334 15.54 2.33 -2.67
C LEU A 334 14.67 2.25 -3.93
N VAL A 335 15.21 1.69 -5.02
CA VAL A 335 14.43 1.36 -6.21
C VAL A 335 14.21 -0.15 -6.28
N ARG A 336 12.96 -0.55 -6.46
CA ARG A 336 12.52 -1.93 -6.63
C ARG A 336 11.92 -2.16 -8.01
N ARG A 337 12.30 -3.28 -8.61
CA ARG A 337 12.07 -3.63 -10.02
C ARG A 337 11.71 -5.10 -10.20
N ASP A 338 11.21 -5.70 -9.13
CA ASP A 338 11.04 -7.13 -8.93
C ASP A 338 9.57 -7.57 -8.93
N LEU A 339 8.63 -6.66 -9.21
CA LEU A 339 7.23 -7.00 -9.38
C LEU A 339 6.98 -7.78 -10.69
N PRO A 340 6.32 -8.96 -10.63
CA PRO A 340 6.06 -9.79 -11.81
C PRO A 340 5.28 -9.09 -12.93
N ASP A 341 4.41 -8.14 -12.57
CA ASP A 341 3.60 -7.37 -13.52
C ASP A 341 4.42 -6.55 -14.52
N ARG A 342 5.69 -6.25 -14.20
CA ARG A 342 6.62 -5.59 -15.15
C ARG A 342 6.84 -6.41 -16.42
N ALA A 343 6.67 -7.74 -16.37
CA ALA A 343 6.79 -8.58 -17.57
C ALA A 343 5.81 -8.18 -18.69
N LEU A 344 4.68 -7.53 -18.37
CA LEU A 344 3.72 -7.02 -19.35
C LEU A 344 4.24 -5.80 -20.14
N GLU A 345 5.18 -5.06 -19.56
CA GLU A 345 5.75 -3.82 -20.12
C GLU A 345 7.14 -4.05 -20.75
N PHE A 346 7.82 -5.11 -20.30
CA PHE A 346 9.18 -5.48 -20.71
C PHE A 346 9.17 -6.93 -21.22
N PRO A 347 8.72 -7.24 -22.45
CA PRO A 347 8.77 -8.60 -22.95
C PRO A 347 10.22 -9.05 -23.21
N CYS A 348 10.64 -10.20 -22.65
CA CYS A 348 11.81 -10.97 -23.11
C CYS A 348 11.32 -11.94 -24.18
N PRO A 349 12.16 -12.30 -25.14
CA PRO A 349 12.09 -13.64 -25.69
C PRO A 349 12.22 -14.61 -24.51
N SER A 350 11.19 -15.41 -24.21
CA SER A 350 11.40 -16.60 -23.41
C SER A 350 12.53 -17.38 -24.07
N PRO A 351 13.59 -17.81 -23.35
CA PRO A 351 14.50 -18.78 -23.93
C PRO A 351 13.63 -19.98 -24.32
N LYS A 352 13.64 -20.37 -25.59
CA LYS A 352 13.16 -21.69 -25.97
C LYS A 352 14.07 -22.65 -25.23
N LEU A 353 13.58 -23.26 -24.15
CA LEU A 353 14.31 -24.22 -23.35
C LEU A 353 14.48 -25.50 -24.18
N ASN A 354 15.44 -25.48 -25.10
CA ASN A 354 15.98 -26.70 -25.66
C ASN A 354 17.01 -27.21 -24.65
N SER A 355 16.70 -28.36 -24.06
CA SER A 355 17.60 -29.26 -23.32
C SER A 355 18.33 -28.73 -22.07
N GLY A 356 17.99 -29.32 -20.93
CA GLY A 356 18.98 -29.73 -19.92
C GLY A 356 19.35 -28.74 -18.82
N ASP A 357 19.59 -27.47 -19.13
CA ASP A 357 20.20 -26.56 -18.15
C ASP A 357 19.17 -25.64 -17.49
N SER A 358 18.93 -25.88 -16.21
CA SER A 358 17.96 -25.20 -15.36
C SER A 358 18.55 -23.93 -14.72
N GLU A 359 19.28 -23.14 -15.49
CA GLU A 359 19.68 -21.81 -15.04
C GLU A 359 18.52 -20.84 -15.30
N ARG A 360 17.86 -20.40 -14.22
CA ARG A 360 16.79 -19.39 -14.31
C ARG A 360 17.37 -18.12 -14.92
N VAL A 361 17.16 -17.92 -16.23
CA VAL A 361 17.49 -16.65 -16.89
C VAL A 361 16.65 -15.56 -16.24
N ILE A 362 17.25 -14.79 -15.32
CA ILE A 362 16.63 -13.62 -14.73
C ILE A 362 16.37 -12.65 -15.89
N ALA A 363 15.11 -12.32 -16.09
CA ALA A 363 14.73 -11.43 -17.16
C ALA A 363 15.48 -10.08 -17.01
N PRO A 364 16.09 -9.51 -18.07
CA PRO A 364 16.99 -8.35 -17.95
C PRO A 364 16.37 -7.10 -17.31
N TRP A 365 15.03 -7.03 -17.24
CA TRP A 365 14.34 -5.92 -16.59
C TRP A 365 14.18 -6.13 -15.08
N ILE A 366 14.17 -7.36 -14.57
CA ILE A 366 14.14 -7.63 -13.14
C ILE A 366 15.54 -7.35 -12.61
N SER A 367 15.63 -6.46 -11.62
CA SER A 367 16.87 -6.22 -10.90
C SER A 367 16.62 -6.36 -9.41
N GLU A 368 17.65 -6.80 -8.70
CA GLU A 368 17.68 -6.73 -7.25
C GLU A 368 17.38 -5.30 -6.76
N PRO A 369 16.76 -5.15 -5.57
CA PRO A 369 16.55 -3.86 -4.94
C PRO A 369 17.86 -3.06 -4.86
N ARG A 370 17.85 -1.83 -5.37
CA ARG A 370 19.06 -1.00 -5.47
C ARG A 370 18.87 0.33 -4.77
N VAL A 371 19.81 0.67 -3.88
CA VAL A 371 19.90 2.02 -3.32
C VAL A 371 20.49 2.95 -4.38
N ILE A 372 19.74 3.98 -4.77
CA ILE A 372 20.16 4.96 -5.80
C ILE A 372 20.62 6.28 -5.19
N TYR A 373 20.33 6.50 -3.91
CA TYR A 373 20.69 7.70 -3.17
C TYR A 373 20.81 7.38 -1.69
N GLY A 374 21.80 7.99 -1.04
CA GLY A 374 22.00 7.90 0.41
C GLY A 374 22.36 6.50 0.91
N ASN A 375 22.09 6.27 2.20
CA ASN A 375 22.34 4.98 2.86
C ASN A 375 21.07 4.54 3.60
N ILE A 376 20.61 3.32 3.33
CA ILE A 376 19.40 2.76 3.95
C ILE A 376 19.85 1.65 4.90
N PRO A 377 19.45 1.66 6.18
CA PRO A 377 19.76 0.58 7.11
C PRO A 377 19.13 -0.74 6.65
N ASP A 378 19.56 -1.86 7.21
CA ASP A 378 18.97 -3.17 6.89
C ASP A 378 17.51 -3.26 7.31
N GLU A 379 17.17 -2.62 8.42
CA GLU A 379 15.82 -2.53 8.96
C GLU A 379 15.46 -1.07 9.25
N VAL A 380 14.29 -0.65 8.76
CA VAL A 380 13.69 0.65 9.06
C VAL A 380 12.53 0.45 10.01
N THR A 381 12.35 1.37 10.96
CA THR A 381 11.20 1.35 11.87
C THR A 381 10.03 2.09 11.25
N VAL A 382 8.88 1.41 11.14
CA VAL A 382 7.61 2.01 10.73
C VAL A 382 6.73 2.22 11.95
N ALA A 383 6.22 3.44 12.12
CA ALA A 383 5.17 3.73 13.09
C ALA A 383 3.80 3.75 12.39
N GLU A 384 2.90 2.87 12.82
CA GLU A 384 1.54 2.80 12.28
C GLU A 384 0.53 2.44 13.37
N ASN A 385 -0.61 3.12 13.41
CA ASN A 385 -1.69 2.84 14.37
C ASN A 385 -1.23 2.82 15.85
N GLY A 386 -0.20 3.59 16.19
CA GLY A 386 0.39 3.63 17.54
C GLY A 386 1.33 2.47 17.87
N CYS A 387 1.65 1.62 16.89
CA CYS A 387 2.56 0.48 17.01
C CYS A 387 3.84 0.73 16.21
N LEU A 388 4.93 0.09 16.62
CA LEU A 388 6.22 0.14 15.93
C LEU A 388 6.51 -1.19 15.23
N PHE A 389 7.00 -1.16 14.00
CA PHE A 389 7.29 -2.36 13.22
C PHE A 389 8.67 -2.29 12.58
N PRO A 390 9.48 -3.36 12.68
CA PRO A 390 10.70 -3.48 11.89
C PRO A 390 10.35 -3.86 10.45
N VAL A 391 10.96 -3.18 9.49
CA VAL A 391 10.72 -3.39 8.06
C VAL A 391 12.03 -3.54 7.31
N ASP A 392 12.15 -4.66 6.58
CA ASP A 392 13.22 -4.88 5.62
C ASP A 392 12.75 -4.45 4.23
N MET A 393 13.05 -3.21 3.83
CA MET A 393 12.60 -2.65 2.55
C MET A 393 13.11 -3.44 1.32
N ARG A 394 14.19 -4.21 1.47
CA ARG A 394 14.82 -4.96 0.38
C ARG A 394 14.15 -6.31 0.18
N ARG A 395 13.93 -7.05 1.26
CA ARG A 395 13.52 -8.47 1.20
C ARG A 395 12.05 -8.70 1.53
N SER A 396 11.41 -7.81 2.27
CA SER A 396 9.98 -7.97 2.55
C SER A 396 9.15 -7.79 1.26
N PRO A 397 7.97 -8.44 1.15
CA PRO A 397 7.12 -8.33 -0.03
C PRO A 397 6.72 -6.89 -0.39
N GLU A 398 6.20 -6.72 -1.61
CA GLU A 398 5.74 -5.42 -2.15
C GLU A 398 6.85 -4.35 -2.16
N THR A 399 6.73 -3.29 -1.36
CA THR A 399 7.75 -2.24 -1.16
C THR A 399 8.46 -2.37 0.18
N GLY A 400 8.13 -3.41 0.95
CA GLY A 400 8.62 -3.69 2.29
C GLY A 400 7.51 -3.75 3.34
N TRP A 401 6.45 -2.95 3.16
CA TRP A 401 5.34 -2.86 4.12
C TRP A 401 4.01 -2.67 3.40
N ARG A 402 2.98 -3.38 3.88
CA ARG A 402 1.63 -3.36 3.29
C ARG A 402 0.81 -2.21 3.87
N PHE A 403 1.07 -1.00 3.36
CA PHE A 403 0.35 0.22 3.77
C PHE A 403 -1.14 0.19 3.39
N ASP A 404 -1.50 -0.53 2.32
CA ASP A 404 -2.88 -0.74 1.86
C ASP A 404 -3.76 -1.38 2.95
N ARG A 405 -3.15 -2.16 3.85
CA ARG A 405 -3.83 -2.84 4.97
C ARG A 405 -3.98 -2.00 6.23
N ARG A 406 -3.52 -0.75 6.26
CA ARG A 406 -3.58 0.09 7.47
C ARG A 406 -4.98 0.20 8.04
N GLU A 407 -5.95 0.55 7.19
CA GLU A 407 -7.34 0.71 7.60
C GLU A 407 -7.95 -0.64 7.99
N PHE A 408 -7.63 -1.72 7.26
CA PHE A 408 -8.04 -3.07 7.61
C PHE A 408 -7.58 -3.46 9.03
N ARG A 409 -6.30 -3.29 9.35
CA ARG A 409 -5.75 -3.56 10.69
C ARG A 409 -6.50 -2.77 11.76
N LYS A 410 -6.79 -1.49 11.50
CA LYS A 410 -7.56 -0.63 12.40
C LYS A 410 -9.01 -1.12 12.58
N GLN A 411 -9.68 -1.55 11.52
CA GLN A 411 -11.05 -2.09 11.59
C GLN A 411 -11.13 -3.33 12.47
N VAL A 412 -10.17 -4.25 12.37
CA VAL A 412 -10.14 -5.46 13.20
C VAL A 412 -10.05 -5.12 14.69
N THR A 413 -9.34 -4.04 15.06
CA THR A 413 -9.19 -3.64 16.48
C THR A 413 -10.51 -3.30 17.19
N LEU A 414 -11.54 -2.90 16.44
CA LEU A 414 -12.87 -2.59 16.99
C LEU A 414 -13.51 -3.82 17.66
N LEU A 415 -13.09 -5.01 17.26
CA LEU A 415 -13.60 -6.28 17.75
C LEU A 415 -12.66 -6.90 18.80
N SER A 416 -11.43 -6.42 18.95
CA SER A 416 -10.37 -7.15 19.64
C SER A 416 -10.41 -7.09 21.16
N GLN A 417 -11.15 -6.18 21.77
CA GLN A 417 -11.07 -5.93 23.21
C GLN A 417 -11.42 -7.19 24.04
N GLY A 418 -10.43 -7.70 24.78
CA GLY A 418 -10.58 -8.87 25.65
C GLY A 418 -10.64 -10.22 24.91
N ASN A 419 -10.54 -10.21 23.59
CA ASN A 419 -10.72 -11.38 22.72
C ASN A 419 -9.39 -12.05 22.37
N HIS A 420 -9.47 -13.31 21.95
CA HIS A 420 -8.36 -14.06 21.37
C HIS A 420 -8.36 -13.96 19.84
N VAL A 421 -7.21 -13.62 19.27
CA VAL A 421 -7.06 -13.41 17.82
C VAL A 421 -6.10 -14.43 17.22
N LEU A 422 -6.48 -15.03 16.10
CA LEU A 422 -5.59 -15.82 15.25
C LEU A 422 -5.31 -15.03 13.97
N GLU A 423 -4.05 -14.81 13.64
CA GLU A 423 -3.61 -14.20 12.38
C GLU A 423 -2.88 -15.23 11.52
N LEU A 424 -3.45 -15.55 10.38
CA LEU A 424 -2.87 -16.44 9.38
C LEU A 424 -2.21 -15.61 8.28
N PHE A 425 -1.04 -16.05 7.84
CA PHE A 425 -0.18 -15.32 6.90
C PHE A 425 0.29 -13.98 7.47
N GLY A 426 0.64 -13.97 8.75
CA GLY A 426 0.80 -12.73 9.51
C GLY A 426 2.06 -11.92 9.21
N HIS A 427 3.02 -12.43 8.43
CA HIS A 427 4.29 -11.77 8.15
C HIS A 427 4.96 -11.25 9.44
N SER A 428 5.02 -9.94 9.62
CA SER A 428 5.60 -9.22 10.76
C SER A 428 4.59 -8.98 11.90
N SER A 429 3.58 -9.86 12.01
CA SER A 429 2.49 -9.84 13.01
C SER A 429 1.75 -8.50 13.11
N ALA A 430 1.60 -7.81 11.97
CA ALA A 430 1.10 -6.44 11.94
C ALA A 430 -0.33 -6.33 12.47
N CYS A 431 -1.22 -7.28 12.14
CA CYS A 431 -2.59 -7.25 12.66
C CYS A 431 -2.62 -7.62 14.14
N SER A 432 -1.94 -8.69 14.54
CA SER A 432 -1.91 -9.16 15.94
C SER A 432 -1.35 -8.13 16.91
N LEU A 433 -0.23 -7.48 16.57
CA LEU A 433 0.36 -6.42 17.39
C LEU A 433 -0.59 -5.21 17.51
N THR A 434 -1.23 -4.82 16.40
CA THR A 434 -2.22 -3.74 16.41
C THR A 434 -3.44 -4.11 17.27
N CYS A 435 -3.91 -5.35 17.20
CA CYS A 435 -5.00 -5.86 18.04
C CYS A 435 -4.63 -5.86 19.53
N LEU A 436 -3.40 -6.22 19.89
CA LEU A 436 -2.92 -6.19 21.29
C LEU A 436 -2.81 -4.76 21.84
N LEU A 437 -2.14 -3.87 21.10
CA LEU A 437 -1.77 -2.55 21.60
C LEU A 437 -2.92 -1.54 21.51
N LEU A 438 -3.59 -1.49 20.35
CA LEU A 438 -4.70 -0.55 20.11
C LEU A 438 -6.04 -1.18 20.50
N GLY A 439 -6.27 -2.43 20.08
CA GLY A 439 -7.53 -3.16 20.30
C GLY A 439 -7.68 -3.78 21.69
N LYS A 440 -6.60 -3.87 22.49
CA LYS A 440 -6.57 -4.54 23.80
C LYS A 440 -7.02 -6.00 23.74
N ALA A 441 -6.57 -6.73 22.71
CA ALA A 441 -6.69 -8.17 22.64
C ALA A 441 -6.07 -8.83 23.86
N LYS A 442 -6.68 -9.93 24.31
CA LYS A 442 -6.20 -10.70 25.46
C LYS A 442 -5.00 -11.55 25.10
N ARG A 443 -5.05 -12.19 23.93
CA ARG A 443 -3.98 -13.03 23.39
C ARG A 443 -4.10 -13.11 21.89
N CYS A 444 -2.96 -13.17 21.21
CA CYS A 444 -2.87 -13.37 19.77
C CYS A 444 -1.98 -14.57 19.45
N VAL A 445 -2.29 -15.24 18.36
CA VAL A 445 -1.43 -16.27 17.74
C VAL A 445 -1.21 -15.85 16.30
N VAL A 446 0.03 -15.79 15.86
CA VAL A 446 0.40 -15.50 14.47
C VAL A 446 1.04 -16.73 13.83
N VAL A 447 0.61 -17.06 12.61
CA VAL A 447 1.10 -18.21 11.84
C VAL A 447 1.65 -17.72 10.51
N ASP A 448 2.89 -18.06 10.20
CA ASP A 448 3.53 -17.80 8.90
C ASP A 448 4.61 -18.84 8.62
N SER A 449 4.83 -19.18 7.35
CA SER A 449 5.84 -20.17 6.97
C SER A 449 7.25 -19.60 6.77
N SER A 450 7.40 -18.28 6.75
CA SER A 450 8.68 -17.62 6.47
C SER A 450 9.48 -17.38 7.76
N PRO A 451 10.67 -17.97 7.92
CA PRO A 451 11.52 -17.73 9.09
C PRO A 451 11.86 -16.24 9.28
N ARG A 452 12.06 -15.52 8.16
CA ARG A 452 12.34 -14.08 8.17
C ARG A 452 11.13 -13.26 8.65
N SER A 453 9.92 -13.63 8.26
CA SER A 453 8.70 -13.02 8.77
C SER A 453 8.60 -13.18 10.29
N MET A 454 8.91 -14.39 10.79
CA MET A 454 8.88 -14.68 12.23
C MET A 454 9.98 -13.97 13.01
N GLU A 455 11.15 -13.73 12.41
CA GLU A 455 12.18 -12.86 12.98
C GLU A 455 11.67 -11.41 13.12
N LEU A 456 11.08 -10.85 12.06
CA LEU A 456 10.48 -9.50 12.09
C LEU A 456 9.36 -9.40 13.13
N ALA A 457 8.52 -10.44 13.26
CA ALA A 457 7.46 -10.50 14.27
C ALA A 457 8.03 -10.49 15.70
N ARG A 458 9.11 -11.26 15.98
CA ARG A 458 9.80 -11.24 17.28
C ARG A 458 10.40 -9.87 17.59
N ARG A 459 11.06 -9.26 16.61
CA ARG A 459 11.60 -7.90 16.75
C ARG A 459 10.48 -6.88 16.98
N GLY A 460 9.34 -7.02 16.30
CA GLY A 460 8.14 -6.21 16.54
C GLY A 460 7.60 -6.37 17.96
N MET A 461 7.58 -7.58 18.51
CA MET A 461 7.22 -7.81 19.91
C MET A 461 8.16 -7.06 20.87
N GLU A 462 9.47 -7.18 20.67
CA GLU A 462 10.49 -6.50 21.48
C GLU A 462 10.30 -4.98 21.46
N MET A 463 10.10 -4.40 20.26
CA MET A 463 9.94 -2.95 20.09
C MET A 463 8.69 -2.38 20.78
N ASN A 464 7.65 -3.19 20.95
CA ASN A 464 6.40 -2.78 21.59
C ASN A 464 6.23 -3.31 23.02
N GLY A 465 7.25 -3.98 23.58
CA GLY A 465 7.19 -4.56 24.92
C GLY A 465 6.14 -5.68 25.06
N ILE A 466 5.84 -6.39 23.99
CA ILE A 466 4.89 -7.52 23.98
C ILE A 466 5.63 -8.80 24.32
N THR A 467 5.05 -9.59 25.22
CA THR A 467 5.60 -10.84 25.70
C THR A 467 4.96 -12.06 25.04
N SER A 468 5.61 -13.22 25.16
CA SER A 468 5.17 -14.47 24.50
C SER A 468 3.86 -15.05 25.05
N ASP A 469 3.44 -14.66 26.25
CA ASP A 469 2.12 -14.99 26.81
C ASP A 469 0.99 -14.20 26.12
N GLN A 470 1.30 -13.02 25.59
CA GLN A 470 0.35 -12.17 24.85
C GLN A 470 0.35 -12.48 23.35
N LEU A 471 1.52 -12.66 22.73
CA LEU A 471 1.65 -13.02 21.31
C LEU A 471 2.48 -14.29 21.14
N GLN A 472 1.85 -15.34 20.63
CA GLN A 472 2.50 -16.59 20.26
C GLN A 472 2.81 -16.60 18.76
N ILE A 473 4.02 -16.99 18.40
CA ILE A 473 4.51 -17.04 17.02
C ILE A 473 4.69 -18.51 16.62
N GLU A 474 4.04 -18.91 15.52
CA GLU A 474 4.05 -20.27 14.98
C GLU A 474 4.62 -20.26 13.56
N GLU A 475 5.79 -20.89 13.39
CA GLU A 475 6.46 -21.01 12.09
C GLU A 475 5.98 -22.28 11.37
N GLU A 476 4.84 -22.19 10.69
CA GLU A 476 4.24 -23.31 9.96
C GLU A 476 3.44 -22.79 8.76
N ASN A 477 3.24 -23.66 7.76
CA ASN A 477 2.28 -23.37 6.71
C ASN A 477 0.87 -23.23 7.32
N ALA A 478 0.15 -22.15 6.99
CA ALA A 478 -1.13 -21.84 7.59
C ALA A 478 -2.18 -22.97 7.43
N GLU A 479 -2.23 -23.63 6.27
CA GLU A 479 -3.17 -24.73 6.05
C GLU A 479 -2.82 -25.96 6.90
N ALA A 480 -1.53 -26.32 6.92
CA ALA A 480 -1.04 -27.42 7.74
C ALA A 480 -1.27 -27.16 9.23
N TRP A 481 -1.06 -25.92 9.68
CA TRP A 481 -1.30 -25.50 11.05
C TRP A 481 -2.78 -25.58 11.43
N LEU A 482 -3.69 -25.12 10.57
CA LEU A 482 -5.14 -25.23 10.78
C LEU A 482 -5.55 -26.71 10.98
N GLU A 483 -5.08 -27.60 10.10
CA GLU A 483 -5.35 -29.03 10.18
C GLU A 483 -4.73 -29.69 11.41
N SER A 484 -3.51 -29.31 11.77
CA SER A 484 -2.78 -29.88 12.91
C SER A 484 -3.40 -29.42 14.24
N TYR A 485 -3.78 -28.15 14.33
CA TYR A 485 -4.44 -27.57 15.50
C TYR A 485 -5.81 -28.21 15.76
N ALA A 486 -6.66 -28.35 14.73
CA ALA A 486 -7.95 -29.03 14.85
C ALA A 486 -7.78 -30.48 15.36
N ARG A 487 -6.81 -31.22 14.79
CA ARG A 487 -6.51 -32.60 15.22
C ARG A 487 -6.00 -32.67 16.66
N ARG A 488 -5.15 -31.74 17.10
CA ARG A 488 -4.64 -31.69 18.48
C ARG A 488 -5.77 -31.45 19.47
N MET A 489 -6.62 -30.46 19.23
CA MET A 489 -7.73 -30.11 20.11
C MET A 489 -8.74 -31.26 20.25
N ASN A 490 -9.07 -31.94 19.14
CA ASN A 490 -9.92 -33.12 19.16
C ASN A 490 -9.32 -34.27 19.99
N ARG A 491 -8.00 -34.51 19.88
CA ARG A 491 -7.31 -35.55 20.68
C ARG A 491 -7.30 -35.24 22.17
N THR A 492 -7.22 -33.96 22.54
CA THR A 492 -7.26 -33.51 23.94
C THR A 492 -8.67 -33.27 24.47
N SER A 493 -9.72 -33.60 23.69
CA SER A 493 -11.13 -33.33 24.00
C SER A 493 -11.40 -31.86 24.37
N GLN A 494 -10.62 -30.94 23.80
CA GLN A 494 -10.81 -29.51 23.94
C GLN A 494 -11.58 -28.98 22.72
N ASP A 495 -12.40 -27.96 22.93
CA ASP A 495 -13.06 -27.28 21.83
C ASP A 495 -12.00 -26.54 20.99
N PRO A 496 -11.84 -26.86 19.69
CA PRO A 496 -10.91 -26.13 18.83
C PRO A 496 -11.28 -24.66 18.65
N ARG A 497 -12.53 -24.27 18.93
CA ARG A 497 -13.07 -22.93 18.70
C ARG A 497 -12.69 -21.94 19.81
N LEU A 498 -11.39 -21.68 19.95
CA LEU A 498 -10.84 -20.81 21.00
C LEU A 498 -10.59 -19.36 20.55
N PHE A 499 -10.72 -19.08 19.25
CA PHE A 499 -10.44 -17.77 18.68
C PHE A 499 -11.72 -17.01 18.41
N ASP A 500 -11.91 -15.88 19.09
CA ASP A 500 -13.04 -14.99 18.87
C ASP A 500 -12.92 -14.26 17.53
N ILE A 501 -11.69 -14.08 17.03
CA ILE A 501 -11.39 -13.44 15.76
C ILE A 501 -10.35 -14.26 14.99
N VAL A 502 -10.64 -14.60 13.75
CA VAL A 502 -9.66 -15.21 12.82
C VAL A 502 -9.41 -14.27 11.64
N VAL A 503 -8.16 -13.84 11.49
CA VAL A 503 -7.67 -12.98 10.41
C VAL A 503 -7.01 -13.83 9.34
N LEU A 504 -7.50 -13.70 8.11
CA LEU A 504 -6.98 -14.34 6.90
C LEU A 504 -6.38 -13.26 5.98
N ASP A 505 -5.10 -12.97 6.17
CA ASP A 505 -4.35 -12.05 5.32
C ASP A 505 -3.60 -12.78 4.18
N THR A 506 -4.35 -13.42 3.29
CA THR A 506 -3.74 -14.24 2.23
C THR A 506 -2.85 -13.40 1.29
N PRO A 507 -1.73 -13.97 0.79
CA PRO A 507 -0.95 -13.35 -0.27
C PRO A 507 -1.78 -13.25 -1.57
N THR A 508 -1.24 -12.58 -2.58
CA THR A 508 -1.87 -12.57 -3.92
C THR A 508 -1.88 -13.98 -4.50
N LEU A 509 -3.08 -14.56 -4.61
CA LEU A 509 -3.30 -15.92 -5.09
C LEU A 509 -3.44 -16.00 -6.61
N ALA A 510 -3.98 -14.95 -7.27
CA ALA A 510 -4.11 -14.91 -8.72
C ALA A 510 -3.48 -13.64 -9.32
N TYR A 511 -2.32 -13.79 -9.95
CA TYR A 511 -1.65 -12.72 -10.71
C TYR A 511 -2.24 -12.56 -12.12
N ARG A 512 -2.69 -13.67 -12.72
CA ARG A 512 -3.31 -13.72 -14.04
C ARG A 512 -4.75 -14.21 -13.94
N LYS A 513 -5.54 -13.88 -14.96
CA LYS A 513 -6.93 -14.35 -15.06
C LYS A 513 -7.02 -15.88 -15.10
N SER A 514 -6.00 -16.56 -15.64
CA SER A 514 -5.89 -18.03 -15.67
C SER A 514 -5.81 -18.67 -14.29
N ASP A 515 -5.30 -17.94 -13.30
CA ASP A 515 -4.98 -18.46 -11.96
C ASP A 515 -6.23 -18.40 -11.05
N LEU A 516 -7.29 -17.71 -11.50
CA LEU A 516 -8.50 -17.45 -10.72
C LEU A 516 -9.20 -18.73 -10.22
N PRO A 517 -9.36 -19.82 -11.00
CA PRO A 517 -10.02 -21.02 -10.49
C PRO A 517 -9.31 -21.64 -9.28
N GLU A 518 -7.97 -21.70 -9.32
CA GLU A 518 -7.16 -22.22 -8.22
C GLU A 518 -7.21 -21.30 -7.00
N ALA A 519 -7.06 -19.98 -7.20
CA ALA A 519 -7.19 -19.00 -6.13
C ALA A 519 -8.53 -19.09 -5.38
N ARG A 520 -9.64 -19.30 -6.12
CA ARG A 520 -10.97 -19.49 -5.53
C ARG A 520 -11.04 -20.76 -4.69
N ALA A 521 -10.49 -21.87 -5.18
CA ALA A 521 -10.45 -23.13 -4.44
C ALA A 521 -9.66 -22.99 -3.13
N THR A 522 -8.49 -22.34 -3.17
CA THR A 522 -7.66 -22.08 -2.00
C THR A 522 -8.38 -21.20 -0.97
N VAL A 523 -9.01 -20.09 -1.39
CA VAL A 523 -9.80 -19.25 -0.48
C VAL A 523 -10.91 -20.03 0.19
N ARG A 524 -11.67 -20.84 -0.56
CA ARG A 524 -12.77 -21.63 0.02
C ARG A 524 -12.27 -22.60 1.08
N ARG A 525 -11.19 -23.34 0.80
CA ARG A 525 -10.58 -24.27 1.77
C ARG A 525 -10.10 -23.55 3.03
N LEU A 526 -9.39 -22.43 2.88
CA LEU A 526 -8.88 -21.65 4.01
C LEU A 526 -10.01 -21.08 4.87
N VAL A 527 -11.05 -20.53 4.23
CA VAL A 527 -12.19 -19.94 4.94
C VAL A 527 -12.99 -21.02 5.67
N GLU A 528 -13.23 -22.17 5.04
CA GLU A 528 -13.93 -23.29 5.67
C GLU A 528 -13.17 -23.81 6.89
N ALA A 529 -11.85 -24.03 6.77
CA ALA A 529 -11.00 -24.47 7.88
C ALA A 529 -10.95 -23.43 9.01
N ALA A 530 -10.84 -22.14 8.70
CA ALA A 530 -10.85 -21.06 9.69
C ALA A 530 -12.23 -20.93 10.39
N ALA A 531 -13.33 -21.12 9.66
CA ALA A 531 -14.69 -21.07 10.22
C ALA A 531 -14.93 -22.17 11.26
N LEU A 532 -14.29 -23.34 11.09
CA LEU A 532 -14.33 -24.45 12.06
C LEU A 532 -13.55 -24.16 13.36
N LEU A 533 -12.57 -23.25 13.33
CA LEU A 533 -11.77 -22.84 14.49
C LEU A 533 -12.26 -21.54 15.15
N THR A 534 -13.20 -20.84 14.53
CA THR A 534 -13.73 -19.57 15.05
C THR A 534 -14.75 -19.85 16.15
N ALA A 535 -14.72 -19.10 17.25
CA ALA A 535 -15.67 -19.20 18.36
C ALA A 535 -17.15 -19.08 17.87
N PRO A 536 -18.11 -19.65 18.60
CA PRO A 536 -19.53 -19.34 18.39
C PRO A 536 -19.74 -17.83 18.47
N ARG A 537 -20.43 -17.24 17.48
CA ARG A 537 -20.58 -15.78 17.34
C ARG A 537 -19.26 -14.98 17.21
N GLY A 538 -18.17 -15.66 16.88
CA GLY A 538 -16.89 -15.05 16.55
C GLY A 538 -16.87 -14.47 15.14
N TYR A 539 -15.78 -13.79 14.82
CA TYR A 539 -15.60 -13.05 13.59
C TYR A 539 -14.48 -13.62 12.72
N MET A 540 -14.65 -13.52 11.41
CA MET A 540 -13.56 -13.71 10.45
C MET A 540 -13.29 -12.41 9.71
N ALA A 541 -12.02 -12.01 9.63
CA ALA A 541 -11.55 -10.85 8.89
C ALA A 541 -10.68 -11.33 7.72
N ILE A 542 -11.18 -11.24 6.49
CA ILE A 542 -10.63 -11.91 5.33
C ILE A 542 -10.24 -10.88 4.29
N THR A 543 -9.04 -11.02 3.70
CA THR A 543 -8.55 -10.11 2.67
C THR A 543 -8.36 -10.81 1.34
N ASN A 544 -8.42 -10.03 0.26
CA ASN A 544 -8.21 -10.48 -1.10
C ASN A 544 -7.41 -9.41 -1.86
N SER A 545 -6.20 -9.77 -2.27
CA SER A 545 -5.33 -8.92 -3.12
C SER A 545 -5.25 -9.41 -4.57
N SER A 546 -6.13 -10.34 -4.97
CA SER A 546 -6.16 -10.88 -6.33
C SER A 546 -7.05 -10.01 -7.22
N ARG A 547 -6.43 -9.20 -8.09
CA ARG A 547 -7.10 -8.21 -8.96
C ARG A 547 -8.21 -8.76 -9.86
N HIS A 548 -8.15 -10.05 -10.19
CA HIS A 548 -9.13 -10.75 -11.03
C HIS A 548 -10.29 -11.35 -10.24
N TYR A 549 -10.24 -11.28 -8.91
CA TYR A 549 -11.24 -11.83 -8.01
C TYR A 549 -12.19 -10.70 -7.57
N SER A 550 -13.30 -10.56 -8.29
CA SER A 550 -14.27 -9.48 -8.06
C SER A 550 -14.92 -9.56 -6.67
N PRO A 551 -15.36 -8.44 -6.07
CA PRO A 551 -15.89 -8.41 -4.71
C PRO A 551 -17.09 -9.36 -4.51
N GLY A 552 -18.03 -9.36 -5.46
CA GLY A 552 -19.23 -10.20 -5.37
C GLY A 552 -18.93 -11.70 -5.41
N VAL A 553 -17.98 -12.12 -6.25
CA VAL A 553 -17.56 -13.54 -6.32
C VAL A 553 -16.78 -13.93 -5.07
N PHE A 554 -15.92 -13.05 -4.56
CA PHE A 554 -15.17 -13.26 -3.32
C PHE A 554 -16.11 -13.48 -2.13
N LEU A 555 -17.08 -12.59 -1.91
CA LEU A 555 -18.06 -12.75 -0.83
C LEU A 555 -18.94 -13.99 -1.00
N ALA A 556 -19.31 -14.35 -2.24
CA ALA A 556 -20.07 -15.56 -2.51
C ALA A 556 -19.28 -16.83 -2.15
N ASP A 557 -17.98 -16.87 -2.46
CA ASP A 557 -17.11 -18.00 -2.10
C ASP A 557 -16.85 -18.05 -0.57
N VAL A 558 -16.70 -16.90 0.10
CA VAL A 558 -16.64 -16.83 1.57
C VAL A 558 -17.93 -17.40 2.17
N SER A 559 -19.10 -16.95 1.70
CA SER A 559 -20.39 -17.43 2.18
C SER A 559 -20.56 -18.94 1.96
N ALA A 560 -20.16 -19.45 0.79
CA ALA A 560 -20.24 -20.88 0.47
C ALA A 560 -19.30 -21.71 1.36
N ALA A 561 -18.10 -21.21 1.66
CA ALA A 561 -17.14 -21.87 2.53
C ALA A 561 -17.62 -21.91 4.00
N CYS A 562 -18.18 -20.81 4.51
CA CYS A 562 -18.81 -20.81 5.83
C CYS A 562 -19.98 -21.81 5.90
N ALA A 563 -20.82 -21.88 4.86
CA ALA A 563 -21.90 -22.85 4.78
C ALA A 563 -21.39 -24.30 4.72
N GLY A 564 -20.25 -24.55 4.05
CA GLY A 564 -19.55 -25.84 4.07
C GLY A 564 -19.11 -26.26 5.47
N ALA A 565 -18.69 -25.30 6.29
CA ALA A 565 -18.40 -25.49 7.72
C ALA A 565 -19.66 -25.58 8.61
N GLY A 566 -20.88 -25.59 8.04
CA GLY A 566 -22.15 -25.65 8.77
C GLY A 566 -22.57 -24.32 9.40
N ARG A 567 -21.95 -23.19 9.02
CA ARG A 567 -22.18 -21.89 9.66
C ARG A 567 -22.75 -20.88 8.67
N SER A 568 -23.69 -20.07 9.13
CA SER A 568 -24.09 -18.87 8.39
C SER A 568 -23.14 -17.72 8.71
N ALA A 569 -22.95 -16.82 7.75
CA ALA A 569 -22.07 -15.65 7.88
C ALA A 569 -22.86 -14.37 7.62
N VAL A 570 -22.67 -13.37 8.48
CA VAL A 570 -23.27 -12.03 8.35
C VAL A 570 -22.15 -11.05 8.04
N LEU A 571 -22.24 -10.33 6.92
CA LEU A 571 -21.28 -9.28 6.58
C LEU A 571 -21.45 -8.08 7.51
N CYS A 572 -20.45 -7.82 8.35
CA CYS A 572 -20.45 -6.70 9.30
C CYS A 572 -19.79 -5.45 8.70
N ALA A 573 -18.72 -5.64 7.93
CA ALA A 573 -17.99 -4.56 7.27
C ALA A 573 -17.26 -5.07 6.02
N GLU A 574 -17.09 -4.20 5.04
CA GLU A 574 -16.23 -4.44 3.87
C GLU A 574 -15.52 -3.15 3.48
N GLY A 575 -14.42 -3.29 2.74
CA GLY A 575 -13.70 -2.15 2.21
C GLY A 575 -12.53 -2.53 1.31
N GLY A 576 -11.70 -1.54 0.99
CA GLY A 576 -10.50 -1.69 0.18
C GLY A 576 -9.30 -1.03 0.83
N ALA A 577 -8.36 -0.60 -0.01
CA ALA A 577 -7.18 0.13 0.44
C ALA A 577 -7.54 1.50 1.04
N GLY A 578 -6.62 2.04 1.86
CA GLY A 578 -6.77 3.34 2.52
C GLY A 578 -6.68 4.53 1.57
N PHE A 579 -6.86 5.74 2.12
CA PHE A 579 -6.86 6.98 1.33
C PHE A 579 -5.53 7.33 0.66
N ASP A 580 -4.41 6.74 1.12
CA ASP A 580 -3.10 6.86 0.48
C ASP A 580 -2.95 6.01 -0.80
N PHE A 581 -3.97 5.19 -1.11
CA PHE A 581 -4.11 4.39 -2.32
C PHE A 581 -5.30 4.86 -3.18
N PRO A 582 -5.28 6.11 -3.68
CA PRO A 582 -6.34 6.59 -4.55
C PRO A 582 -6.38 5.80 -5.86
N CYS A 583 -7.55 5.77 -6.49
CA CYS A 583 -7.76 5.19 -7.81
C CYS A 583 -8.33 6.25 -8.76
N ASP A 584 -7.87 6.24 -10.01
CA ASP A 584 -8.46 7.09 -11.05
C ASP A 584 -9.82 6.51 -11.48
N VAL A 585 -10.88 7.29 -11.29
CA VAL A 585 -12.26 6.87 -11.61
C VAL A 585 -12.51 6.64 -13.10
N ARG A 586 -11.63 7.11 -13.98
CA ARG A 586 -11.70 6.91 -15.42
C ARG A 586 -11.19 5.53 -15.84
N LEU A 587 -10.48 4.85 -14.94
CA LEU A 587 -9.95 3.51 -15.17
C LEU A 587 -10.93 2.43 -14.70
N PRO A 588 -10.92 1.25 -15.33
CA PRO A 588 -11.68 0.10 -14.83
C PRO A 588 -11.28 -0.16 -13.37
N ARG A 589 -12.26 -0.24 -12.48
CA ARG A 589 -12.01 -0.62 -11.07
C ARG A 589 -11.54 -2.05 -11.02
N SER A 590 -10.23 -2.24 -10.90
CA SER A 590 -9.66 -3.46 -10.36
C SER A 590 -9.28 -3.15 -8.92
N THR A 591 -9.89 -3.85 -7.98
CA THR A 591 -9.57 -3.70 -6.57
C THR A 591 -8.22 -4.36 -6.31
N GLU A 592 -7.18 -3.56 -6.07
CA GLU A 592 -5.87 -4.06 -5.65
C GLU A 592 -5.95 -4.74 -4.27
N LEU A 593 -6.86 -4.23 -3.42
CA LEU A 593 -7.23 -4.83 -2.14
C LEU A 593 -8.75 -4.80 -1.95
N GLN A 594 -9.29 -5.89 -1.45
CA GLN A 594 -10.60 -5.99 -0.80
C GLN A 594 -10.43 -6.65 0.56
N TRP A 595 -11.28 -6.29 1.51
CA TRP A 595 -11.41 -7.02 2.77
C TRP A 595 -12.86 -7.07 3.22
N ALA A 596 -13.20 -8.10 3.98
CA ALA A 596 -14.52 -8.31 4.57
C ALA A 596 -14.38 -8.81 6.00
N VAL A 597 -15.26 -8.35 6.88
CA VAL A 597 -15.41 -8.84 8.25
C VAL A 597 -16.80 -9.46 8.37
N VAL A 598 -16.84 -10.74 8.73
CA VAL A 598 -18.09 -11.51 8.87
C VAL A 598 -18.24 -12.06 10.29
N GLU A 599 -19.43 -11.93 10.88
CA GLU A 599 -19.82 -12.65 12.10
C GLU A 599 -20.34 -14.03 11.69
N LEU A 600 -19.93 -15.07 12.40
CA LEU A 600 -20.37 -16.44 12.14
C LEU A 600 -21.44 -16.88 13.15
N SER A 601 -22.50 -17.53 12.68
CA SER A 601 -23.51 -18.11 13.58
C SER A 601 -22.94 -19.19 14.48
N GLU A 602 -23.71 -19.59 15.48
CA GLU A 602 -23.44 -20.85 16.17
C GLU A 602 -23.46 -22.01 15.15
N PRO A 603 -22.58 -23.00 15.32
CA PRO A 603 -22.47 -24.17 14.43
C PRO A 603 -23.57 -25.21 14.63
#